data_AF-A0A2P6F9P6-F1
#
_entry.id   AF-A0A2P6F9P6-F1
#
_cell.length_a   1.000
_cell.length_b   1.000
_cell.length_c   1.000
_cell.angle_alpha   90.00
_cell.angle_beta   90.00
_cell.angle_gamma   90.00
#
_symmetry.space_group_name_H-M   'P 1'
#
loop_
_entity.id
_entity.type
_entity.pdbx_description
1 polymer ?
#
loop_
_entity_poly.entity_id
_entity_poly.type
_entity_poly.pdbx_seq_one_letter_code
_entity_poly.pdbx_strand_id
1 'polypeptide(L)'
;MQHQQFYIQKCKIILEKEPTIEERTAAYNNLNKTFRVPVDYVINEPTTNKIDISKINKLDKPTIHVTDPTKATIEQLKPQFKAVVLKAVKAVDSSLTENDYDYFIESKGEDWPIDITNDKAISVQIEGKNNATGQTNPIDVVIKNT
;
A
#
# COMPACT_ATOMS: atom_id res chain seq x y z
N MET A 1 25.34 29.65 -56.73
CA MET A 1 24.91 28.50 -55.91
C MET A 1 25.07 28.87 -54.44
N GLN A 2 23.98 29.16 -53.73
CA GLN A 2 23.98 29.36 -52.27
C GLN A 2 23.10 28.27 -51.66
N HIS A 3 23.71 27.40 -50.85
CA HIS A 3 23.00 26.38 -50.10
C HIS A 3 22.48 27.01 -48.81
N GLN A 4 21.16 27.14 -48.69
CA GLN A 4 20.50 27.55 -47.45
C GLN A 4 20.27 26.29 -46.61
N GLN A 5 21.03 26.15 -45.51
CA GLN A 5 20.80 25.08 -44.54
C GLN A 5 19.52 25.37 -43.74
N PHE A 6 18.49 24.56 -43.93
CA PHE A 6 17.32 24.53 -43.06
C PHE A 6 17.67 23.79 -41.77
N TYR A 7 17.78 24.53 -40.67
CA TYR A 7 17.90 23.95 -39.33
C TYR A 7 16.54 23.34 -38.92
N ILE A 8 16.44 22.01 -38.85
CA ILE A 8 15.28 21.33 -38.30
C ILE A 8 15.36 21.44 -36.77
N GLN A 9 14.53 22.30 -36.18
CA GLN A 9 14.39 22.42 -34.74
C GLN A 9 13.70 21.15 -34.22
N LYS A 10 14.45 20.23 -33.61
CA LYS A 10 13.88 19.04 -32.98
C LYS A 10 13.12 19.45 -31.72
N CYS A 11 11.80 19.57 -31.81
CA CYS A 11 10.94 19.68 -30.64
C CYS A 11 11.05 18.37 -29.83
N LYS A 12 11.55 18.47 -28.59
CA LYS A 12 11.59 17.35 -27.64
C LYS A 12 10.26 17.33 -26.90
N ILE A 13 9.49 16.25 -26.99
CA ILE A 13 8.35 16.03 -26.10
C ILE A 13 8.94 15.76 -24.72
N ILE A 14 8.67 16.66 -23.76
CA ILE A 14 9.35 16.65 -22.45
C ILE A 14 8.51 15.95 -21.38
N LEU A 15 7.18 15.86 -21.57
CA LEU A 15 6.28 15.14 -20.68
C LEU A 15 5.04 14.70 -21.48
N GLU A 16 4.85 13.40 -21.66
CA GLU A 16 3.52 12.85 -21.97
C GLU A 16 2.80 12.63 -20.64
N LYS A 17 1.61 13.21 -20.49
CA LYS A 17 0.74 12.90 -19.34
C LYS A 17 0.26 11.47 -19.52
N GLU A 18 0.72 10.56 -18.69
CA GLU A 18 0.17 9.21 -18.68
C GLU A 18 -1.31 9.24 -18.25
N PRO A 19 -2.20 8.53 -18.96
CA PRO A 19 -3.60 8.49 -18.63
C PRO A 19 -3.81 7.78 -17.28
N THR A 20 -4.73 8.28 -16.48
CA THR A 20 -5.05 7.68 -15.17
C THR A 20 -5.66 6.28 -15.36
N ILE A 21 -5.65 5.47 -14.29
CA ILE A 21 -6.30 4.14 -14.30
C ILE A 21 -7.78 4.27 -14.69
N GLU A 22 -8.47 5.31 -14.22
CA GLU A 22 -9.87 5.59 -14.53
C GLU A 22 -10.05 5.95 -16.02
N GLU A 23 -9.20 6.82 -16.57
CA GLU A 23 -9.22 7.18 -18.00
C GLU A 23 -8.95 5.95 -18.88
N ARG A 24 -8.00 5.09 -18.49
CA ARG A 24 -7.70 3.83 -19.18
C ARG A 24 -8.87 2.85 -19.11
N THR A 25 -9.53 2.74 -17.96
CA THR A 25 -10.68 1.84 -17.73
C THR A 25 -11.89 2.31 -18.53
N ALA A 26 -12.17 3.61 -18.53
CA ALA A 26 -13.22 4.20 -19.34
C ALA A 26 -12.97 3.98 -20.84
N ALA A 27 -11.74 4.18 -21.31
CA ALA A 27 -11.35 3.91 -22.69
C ALA A 27 -11.53 2.43 -23.07
N TYR A 28 -11.07 1.51 -22.20
CA TYR A 28 -11.26 0.05 -22.37
C TYR A 28 -12.74 -0.32 -22.53
N ASN A 29 -13.59 0.17 -21.62
CA ASN A 29 -15.02 -0.10 -21.64
C ASN A 29 -15.73 0.48 -22.87
N ASN A 30 -15.25 1.60 -23.40
CA ASN A 30 -15.81 2.24 -24.59
C ASN A 30 -15.37 1.54 -25.90
N LEU A 31 -14.18 0.94 -25.95
CA LEU A 31 -13.66 0.23 -27.12
C LEU A 31 -14.59 -0.91 -27.57
N ASN A 32 -15.13 -1.68 -26.62
CA ASN A 32 -16.06 -2.78 -26.92
C ASN A 32 -17.44 -2.30 -27.40
N LYS A 33 -17.84 -1.06 -27.10
CA LYS A 33 -19.14 -0.50 -27.53
C LYS A 33 -19.07 0.15 -28.91
N THR A 34 -17.98 0.84 -29.23
CA THR A 34 -17.92 1.72 -30.41
C THR A 34 -17.32 1.04 -31.64
N PHE A 35 -16.39 0.08 -31.49
CA PHE A 35 -15.56 -0.37 -32.61
C PHE A 35 -15.78 -1.81 -33.10
N ARG A 36 -16.74 -2.57 -32.55
CA ARG A 36 -16.98 -3.99 -32.91
C ARG A 36 -15.67 -4.75 -33.14
N VAL A 37 -14.77 -4.65 -32.16
CA VAL A 37 -13.49 -5.35 -32.22
C VAL A 37 -13.73 -6.84 -32.47
N PRO A 38 -12.98 -7.48 -33.40
CA PRO A 38 -13.09 -8.91 -33.65
C PRO A 38 -12.96 -9.71 -32.34
N VAL A 39 -13.72 -10.80 -32.23
CA VAL A 39 -13.84 -11.62 -31.01
C VAL A 39 -12.47 -12.16 -30.54
N ASP A 40 -11.50 -12.20 -31.43
CA ASP A 40 -10.17 -12.77 -31.21
C ASP A 40 -9.15 -11.72 -30.72
N TYR A 41 -9.55 -10.46 -30.61
CA TYR A 41 -8.67 -9.38 -30.14
C TYR A 41 -8.73 -9.27 -28.60
N VAL A 42 -7.72 -9.82 -27.92
CA VAL A 42 -7.57 -9.70 -26.47
C VAL A 42 -7.05 -8.31 -26.12
N ILE A 43 -7.93 -7.45 -25.63
CA ILE A 43 -7.51 -6.20 -24.98
C ILE A 43 -7.13 -6.57 -23.55
N ASN A 44 -5.86 -6.42 -23.18
CA ASN A 44 -5.44 -6.63 -21.80
C ASN A 44 -6.07 -5.54 -20.93
N GLU A 45 -6.65 -5.95 -19.80
CA GLU A 45 -7.10 -4.98 -18.79
C GLU A 45 -5.94 -4.06 -18.39
N PRO A 46 -6.21 -2.78 -18.15
CA PRO A 46 -5.17 -1.88 -17.70
C PRO A 46 -4.56 -2.40 -16.40
N THR A 47 -3.30 -2.80 -16.45
CA THR A 47 -2.53 -3.13 -15.25
C THR A 47 -2.54 -1.92 -14.32
N THR A 48 -3.10 -2.11 -13.13
CA THR A 48 -2.89 -1.20 -12.02
C THR A 48 -1.51 -1.56 -11.47
N ASN A 49 -0.53 -0.68 -11.66
CA ASN A 49 0.79 -0.84 -11.03
C ASN A 49 0.61 -0.57 -9.53
N LYS A 50 0.05 -1.55 -8.82
CA LYS A 50 -0.11 -1.47 -7.37
C LYS A 50 1.26 -1.51 -6.72
N ILE A 51 1.40 -0.76 -5.63
CA ILE A 51 2.64 -0.69 -4.88
C ILE A 51 2.74 -1.93 -4.00
N ASP A 52 3.80 -2.71 -4.19
CA ASP A 52 4.06 -3.91 -3.38
C ASP A 52 4.64 -3.54 -2.00
N ILE A 53 3.89 -3.84 -0.95
CA ILE A 53 4.27 -3.57 0.44
C ILE A 53 4.84 -4.80 1.18
N SER A 54 4.98 -5.95 0.49
CA SER A 54 5.46 -7.22 1.10
C SER A 54 6.85 -7.13 1.74
N LYS A 55 7.65 -6.14 1.33
CA LYS A 55 9.02 -5.92 1.83
C LYS A 55 9.11 -5.19 3.17
N ILE A 56 7.99 -4.68 3.71
CA ILE A 56 7.99 -4.08 5.05
C ILE A 56 8.31 -5.18 6.07
N ASN A 57 9.39 -5.00 6.82
CA ASN A 57 9.89 -5.99 7.76
C ASN A 57 10.18 -5.43 9.17
N LYS A 58 9.90 -4.14 9.39
CA LYS A 58 10.13 -3.44 10.65
C LYS A 58 9.04 -2.38 10.86
N LEU A 59 8.65 -2.21 12.12
CA LEU A 59 7.79 -1.13 12.58
C LEU A 59 8.50 -0.36 13.69
N ASP A 60 8.25 0.95 13.74
CA ASP A 60 8.62 1.73 14.92
C ASP A 60 7.85 1.24 16.14
N LYS A 61 8.43 1.41 17.33
CA LYS A 61 7.76 1.06 18.59
C LYS A 61 6.57 1.99 18.81
N PRO A 62 5.33 1.47 18.93
CA PRO A 62 4.18 2.30 19.27
C PRO A 62 4.20 2.69 20.74
N THR A 63 3.61 3.84 21.05
CA THR A 63 3.25 4.20 22.43
C THR A 63 1.95 3.49 22.78
N ILE A 64 1.95 2.69 23.85
CA ILE A 64 0.79 1.90 24.28
C ILE A 64 0.28 2.39 25.64
N HIS A 65 -1.01 2.72 25.69
CA HIS A 65 -1.76 3.03 26.89
C HIS A 65 -3.06 2.23 26.90
N VAL A 66 -3.23 1.37 27.90
CA VAL A 66 -4.48 0.63 28.15
C VAL A 66 -4.91 0.80 29.60
N THR A 67 -6.21 0.68 29.87
CA THR A 67 -6.76 0.89 31.23
C THR A 67 -6.33 -0.19 32.21
N ASP A 68 -6.31 -1.46 31.77
CA ASP A 68 -5.85 -2.61 32.55
C ASP A 68 -4.75 -3.34 31.77
N PRO A 69 -3.45 -3.14 32.11
CA PRO A 69 -2.34 -3.74 31.39
C PRO A 69 -2.25 -5.26 31.56
N THR A 70 -2.94 -5.84 32.54
CA THR A 70 -2.98 -7.30 32.74
C THR A 70 -3.93 -8.00 31.78
N LYS A 71 -4.78 -7.24 31.07
CA LYS A 71 -5.85 -7.75 30.19
C LYS A 71 -6.00 -6.91 28.92
N ALA A 72 -4.91 -6.61 28.23
CA ALA A 72 -4.96 -5.87 26.99
C ALA A 72 -5.65 -6.68 25.88
N THR A 73 -6.59 -6.06 25.17
CA THR A 73 -7.30 -6.67 24.03
C THR A 73 -6.78 -6.13 22.69
N ILE A 74 -7.05 -6.88 21.61
CA ILE A 74 -6.76 -6.42 20.23
C ILE A 74 -7.42 -5.07 19.97
N GLU A 75 -8.67 -4.88 20.42
CA GLU A 75 -9.44 -3.66 20.18
C GLU A 75 -8.79 -2.42 20.82
N GLN A 76 -8.16 -2.59 21.99
CA GLN A 76 -7.41 -1.52 22.65
C GLN A 76 -6.07 -1.26 22.00
N LEU A 77 -5.39 -2.30 21.49
CA LEU A 77 -4.07 -2.16 20.88
C LEU A 77 -4.12 -1.64 19.44
N LYS A 78 -5.07 -2.12 18.64
CA LYS A 78 -5.12 -1.85 17.19
C LYS A 78 -5.05 -0.35 16.87
N PRO A 79 -5.86 0.55 17.47
CA PRO A 79 -5.78 1.99 17.19
C PRO A 79 -4.40 2.61 17.46
N GLN A 80 -3.62 2.05 18.39
CA GLN A 80 -2.33 2.58 18.81
C GLN A 80 -1.19 2.23 17.85
N PHE A 81 -1.41 1.21 17.00
CA PHE A 81 -0.49 0.84 15.91
C PHE A 81 -0.73 1.66 14.63
N LYS A 82 -1.87 2.35 14.52
CA LYS A 82 -2.31 3.04 13.31
C LYS A 82 -1.23 3.96 12.72
N ALA A 83 -0.62 4.80 13.55
CA ALA A 83 0.37 5.77 13.11
C ALA A 83 1.69 5.13 12.65
N VAL A 84 2.17 4.11 13.38
CA VAL A 84 3.43 3.43 13.04
C VAL A 84 3.28 2.55 11.78
N VAL A 85 2.12 1.92 11.58
CA VAL A 85 1.82 1.16 10.36
C VAL A 85 1.72 2.11 9.16
N LEU A 86 0.97 3.21 9.28
CA LEU A 86 0.86 4.21 8.20
C LEU A 86 2.23 4.77 7.81
N LYS A 87 3.09 5.04 8.80
CA LYS A 87 4.45 5.52 8.56
C LYS A 87 5.29 4.49 7.78
N ALA A 88 5.21 3.21 8.15
CA ALA A 88 5.93 2.15 7.44
C ALA A 88 5.45 1.96 6.00
N VAL A 89 4.13 2.00 5.77
CA VAL A 89 3.54 1.94 4.43
C VAL A 89 3.96 3.13 3.58
N LYS A 90 3.91 4.35 4.14
CA LYS A 90 4.35 5.57 3.45
C LYS A 90 5.85 5.64 3.18
N ALA A 91 6.66 4.87 3.90
CA ALA A 91 8.08 4.73 3.61
C ALA A 91 8.34 3.88 2.35
N VAL A 92 7.40 3.01 1.97
CA VAL A 92 7.42 2.31 0.67
C VAL A 92 7.01 3.26 -0.44
N ASP A 93 5.85 3.92 -0.27
CA ASP A 93 5.39 4.96 -1.18
C ASP A 93 4.49 5.97 -0.44
N SER A 94 4.86 7.25 -0.53
CA SER A 94 4.18 8.35 0.15
C SER A 94 2.73 8.59 -0.30
N SER A 95 2.31 8.09 -1.47
CA SER A 95 0.95 8.23 -1.98
C SER A 95 -0.04 7.31 -1.28
N LEU A 96 0.43 6.27 -0.58
CA LEU A 96 -0.42 5.29 0.09
C LEU A 96 -1.10 5.88 1.33
N THR A 97 -2.35 5.45 1.52
CA THR A 97 -3.23 5.89 2.60
C THR A 97 -3.71 4.70 3.42
N GLU A 98 -4.41 4.97 4.52
CA GLU A 98 -5.04 3.94 5.35
C GLU A 98 -6.09 3.09 4.59
N ASN A 99 -6.58 3.59 3.44
CA ASN A 99 -7.47 2.84 2.59
C ASN A 99 -6.73 1.80 1.74
N ASP A 100 -5.40 1.86 1.64
CA ASP A 100 -4.61 0.99 0.77
C ASP A 100 -4.05 -0.23 1.49
N TYR A 101 -4.37 -0.44 2.77
CA TYR A 101 -3.97 -1.65 3.48
C TYR A 101 -4.92 -2.01 4.62
N ASP A 102 -4.84 -3.25 5.06
CA ASP A 102 -5.31 -3.71 6.36
C ASP A 102 -4.12 -4.18 7.19
N TYR A 103 -4.30 -4.24 8.52
CA TYR A 103 -3.30 -4.84 9.40
C TYR A 103 -3.94 -5.61 10.54
N PHE A 104 -3.21 -6.63 10.97
CA PHE A 104 -3.62 -7.63 11.95
C PHE A 104 -2.59 -7.69 13.06
N ILE A 105 -3.06 -7.92 14.28
CA ILE A 105 -2.23 -8.06 15.47
C ILE A 105 -2.53 -9.43 16.06
N GLU A 106 -1.48 -10.21 16.27
CA GLU A 106 -1.56 -11.54 16.87
C GLU A 106 -0.66 -11.62 18.10
N SER A 107 -1.16 -12.26 19.14
CA SER A 107 -0.38 -12.60 20.33
C SER A 107 0.58 -13.74 20.01
N LYS A 108 1.81 -13.67 20.51
CA LYS A 108 2.77 -14.76 20.35
C LYS A 108 2.64 -15.77 21.48
N GLY A 109 2.03 -16.92 21.18
CA GLY A 109 2.03 -18.09 22.06
C GLY A 109 1.08 -18.00 23.26
N GLU A 110 0.10 -17.11 23.22
CA GLU A 110 -0.95 -17.00 24.23
C GLU A 110 -2.25 -16.53 23.59
N ASP A 111 -3.38 -16.81 24.26
CA ASP A 111 -4.69 -16.32 23.83
C ASP A 111 -4.93 -14.90 24.36
N TRP A 112 -5.79 -14.17 23.66
CA TRP A 112 -6.27 -12.87 24.13
C TRP A 112 -7.26 -13.03 25.29
N PRO A 113 -7.31 -12.10 26.26
CA PRO A 113 -6.46 -10.91 26.41
C PRO A 113 -5.05 -11.23 26.94
N ILE A 114 -4.12 -10.30 26.73
CA ILE A 114 -2.69 -10.49 27.07
C ILE A 114 -2.21 -9.54 28.18
N ASP A 115 -1.22 -9.99 28.96
CA ASP A 115 -0.53 -9.16 29.97
C ASP A 115 0.65 -8.40 29.34
N ILE A 116 0.57 -7.07 29.37
CA ILE A 116 1.59 -6.13 28.86
C ILE A 116 2.12 -5.21 29.97
N THR A 117 2.03 -5.64 31.23
CA THR A 117 2.66 -4.96 32.38
C THR A 117 4.19 -4.89 32.20
N ASN A 118 4.76 -5.91 31.55
CA ASN A 118 6.16 -5.97 31.13
C ASN A 118 6.26 -5.99 29.59
N ASP A 119 7.49 -5.93 29.09
CA ASP A 119 7.75 -6.06 27.65
C ASP A 119 7.17 -7.37 27.11
N LYS A 120 6.34 -7.22 26.07
CA LYS A 120 5.62 -8.31 25.43
C LYS A 120 5.81 -8.27 23.92
N ALA A 121 6.20 -9.41 23.33
CA ALA A 121 6.28 -9.54 21.89
C ALA A 121 4.91 -9.91 21.29
N ILE A 122 4.50 -9.17 20.27
CA ILE A 122 3.35 -9.49 19.42
C ILE A 122 3.78 -9.49 17.96
N SER A 123 2.95 -10.08 17.10
CA SER A 123 3.14 -10.08 15.65
C SER A 123 2.19 -9.08 15.00
N VAL A 124 2.72 -8.27 14.07
CA VAL A 124 1.91 -7.41 13.20
C VAL A 124 2.08 -7.85 11.75
N GLN A 125 0.97 -8.04 11.04
CA GLN A 125 0.99 -8.32 9.61
C GLN A 125 0.20 -7.24 8.87
N ILE A 126 0.71 -6.80 7.72
CA ILE A 126 0.09 -5.78 6.87
C ILE A 126 -0.24 -6.42 5.52
N GLU A 127 -1.45 -6.20 5.04
CA GLU A 127 -1.95 -6.73 3.76
C GLU A 127 -2.38 -5.57 2.86
N GLY A 128 -1.87 -5.52 1.62
CA GLY A 128 -2.16 -4.47 0.66
C GLY A 128 -3.54 -4.63 0.02
N LYS A 129 -4.24 -3.51 -0.18
CA LYS A 129 -5.51 -3.42 -0.91
C LYS A 129 -5.56 -2.15 -1.75
N ASN A 130 -6.59 -1.99 -2.57
CA ASN A 130 -6.77 -0.82 -3.43
C ASN A 130 -5.51 -0.52 -4.26
N ASN A 131 -4.74 0.52 -3.91
CA ASN A 131 -3.51 0.92 -4.61
C ASN A 131 -2.25 0.16 -4.16
N ALA A 132 -2.33 -0.66 -3.11
CA ALA A 132 -1.23 -1.53 -2.69
C ALA A 132 -1.54 -3.02 -2.95
N THR A 133 -0.48 -3.83 -2.96
CA THR A 133 -0.53 -5.28 -3.10
C THR A 133 0.53 -5.93 -2.18
N GLY A 134 0.48 -7.25 -2.05
CA GLY A 134 1.39 -8.02 -1.23
C GLY A 134 0.98 -8.07 0.25
N GLN A 135 1.59 -9.01 0.96
CA GLN A 135 1.38 -9.25 2.38
C GLN A 135 2.76 -9.35 3.04
N THR A 136 2.94 -8.71 4.18
CA THR A 136 4.21 -8.78 4.91
C THR A 136 4.36 -10.15 5.58
N ASN A 137 5.59 -10.55 5.86
CA ASN A 137 5.81 -11.54 6.91
C ASN A 137 5.32 -10.95 8.26
N PRO A 138 4.99 -11.79 9.26
CA PRO A 138 4.74 -11.31 10.61
C PRO A 138 5.93 -10.50 11.13
N ILE A 139 5.67 -9.27 11.57
CA ILE A 139 6.66 -8.34 12.10
C ILE A 139 6.57 -8.36 13.63
N ASP A 140 7.66 -8.76 14.27
CA ASP A 140 7.74 -8.80 15.73
C ASP A 140 7.86 -7.39 16.29
N VAL A 141 6.95 -7.04 17.19
CA VAL A 141 6.97 -5.75 17.90
C VAL A 141 6.89 -6.01 19.40
N VAL A 142 7.82 -5.41 20.14
CA VAL A 142 7.81 -5.43 21.60
C VAL A 142 7.00 -4.23 22.11
N ILE A 143 5.90 -4.53 22.79
CA ILE A 143 5.01 -3.55 23.42
C ILE A 143 5.10 -3.63 24.94
N LYS A 144 4.78 -2.52 25.59
CA LYS A 144 4.62 -2.41 27.03
C LYS A 144 3.67 -1.26 27.33
N ASN A 145 2.80 -1.40 28.32
CA ASN A 145 1.99 -0.29 28.78
C ASN A 145 2.88 0.84 29.33
N THR A 146 2.64 2.07 28.88
CA THR A 146 3.40 3.28 29.25
C THR A 146 2.56 4.19 30.13
#